data_AF-A0A917LC42-F1
#
_entry.id   AF-A0A917LC42-F1
#
_cell.length_a   1.000
_cell.length_b   1.000
_cell.length_c   1.000
_cell.angle_alpha   90.00
_cell.angle_beta   90.00
_cell.angle_gamma   90.00
#
_symmetry.space_group_name_H-M   'P 1'
#
loop_
_entity.id
_entity.type
_entity.pdbx_description
1 polymer ?
#
loop_
_entity_poly.entity_id
_entity_poly.type
_entity_poly.pdbx_seq_one_letter_code
_entity_poly.pdbx_strand_id
1 'polypeptide(L)'
;MSERVTPGRTGGLITLVAAGTLWADLTTDSAVPTASAAFTSFPANARVGYVLLSDRVVPTVKTSSSQWSVPEIEVRRAAAELNAVEMDRQDLVRIGPFRGAPKQEHTEGTPLRWRQRIAWELQELGGPERAAREGARPYHLAGIDWRRILVQQTRDRTARTWWLPRAVVRLLDAAEHSETQWLRAARTCQASAVVTEPPSHHRQAQALDSRQTTSPDCPTGPLRPYNGELQGHLYSALSRKPGTSRKVAGWTCAVCCTAPATVLDHCHEHGYVRAPVCHSCNTQERPDHLYSNDIRVANHYTRLFNTHTADWLRHWHRCPGCRARTTLPLPHLAAWTAFIACRSLRPTHRAPHGSRGRKPCGVLRVSWTGSHSAPGSCLLTVAVDFCPSGEHRVLARVPYREAAERFSTWLAETAPAVAAAAGPDRLDGLPARFRPVIADTSGEGLALF
;
A
#
# COMPACT_ATOMS: atom_id res chain seq x y z
N MET A 1 57.37 -1.59 17.63
CA MET A 1 57.51 -2.24 16.32
C MET A 1 57.30 -3.74 16.47
N SER A 2 56.14 -4.23 16.02
CA SER A 2 55.97 -5.50 15.30
C SER A 2 54.50 -5.56 14.89
N GLU A 3 54.20 -4.81 13.83
CA GLU A 3 53.02 -5.04 13.01
C GLU A 3 53.07 -6.48 12.50
N ARG A 4 52.10 -7.30 12.90
CA ARG A 4 51.75 -8.49 12.12
C ARG A 4 50.68 -8.09 11.13
N VAL A 5 51.16 -7.71 9.95
CA VAL A 5 50.41 -7.58 8.72
C VAL A 5 49.62 -8.87 8.49
N THR A 6 48.29 -8.77 8.55
CA THR A 6 47.40 -9.84 8.07
C THR A 6 47.08 -9.54 6.60
N PRO A 7 47.43 -10.43 5.65
CA PRO A 7 47.27 -10.15 4.24
C PRO A 7 45.80 -10.30 3.80
N GLY A 8 45.26 -9.25 3.19
CA GLY A 8 44.17 -9.27 2.19
C GLY A 8 42.84 -9.94 2.58
N ARG A 9 41.85 -9.18 3.07
CA ARG A 9 40.45 -9.64 3.13
C ARG A 9 39.48 -8.58 2.62
N THR A 10 39.43 -8.43 1.30
CA THR A 10 38.38 -7.68 0.60
C THR A 10 37.11 -8.55 0.53
N GLY A 11 36.08 -8.21 1.30
CA GLY A 11 34.69 -8.63 1.08
C GLY A 11 34.33 -10.10 1.35
N GLY A 12 34.51 -10.58 2.59
CA GLY A 12 34.12 -11.95 2.97
C GLY A 12 32.60 -12.17 3.00
N LEU A 13 32.12 -13.16 2.24
CA LEU A 13 30.79 -13.74 2.44
C LEU A 13 30.80 -14.61 3.69
N ILE A 14 29.77 -14.49 4.53
CA ILE A 14 29.58 -15.30 5.74
C ILE A 14 28.27 -16.07 5.69
N THR A 15 28.21 -17.21 6.37
CA THR A 15 26.99 -18.04 6.44
C THR A 15 25.90 -17.33 7.24
N LEU A 16 24.62 -17.67 7.01
CA LEU A 16 23.50 -17.06 7.75
C LEU A 16 23.58 -17.26 9.26
N VAL A 17 24.12 -18.40 9.71
CA VAL A 17 24.32 -18.67 11.14
C VAL A 17 25.39 -17.73 11.71
N ALA A 18 26.54 -17.61 11.03
CA ALA A 18 27.59 -16.68 11.45
C ALA A 18 27.14 -15.22 11.40
N ALA A 19 26.30 -14.84 10.42
CA ALA A 19 25.69 -13.52 10.34
C ALA A 19 24.72 -13.24 11.49
N GLY A 20 23.97 -14.25 11.93
CA GLY A 20 23.11 -14.17 13.12
C GLY A 20 23.90 -13.90 14.41
N THR A 21 24.98 -14.66 14.63
CA THR A 21 25.89 -14.43 15.78
C THR A 21 26.52 -13.05 15.72
N LEU A 22 27.07 -12.66 14.56
CA LEU A 22 27.69 -11.35 14.37
C LEU A 22 26.69 -10.20 14.63
N TRP A 23 25.46 -10.35 14.17
CA TRP A 23 24.39 -9.37 14.41
C TRP A 23 24.05 -9.24 15.89
N ALA A 24 23.90 -10.38 16.59
CA ALA A 24 23.63 -10.38 18.03
C ALA A 24 24.76 -9.67 18.79
N ASP A 25 26.01 -10.03 18.52
CA ASP A 25 27.18 -9.44 19.18
C ASP A 25 27.25 -7.93 18.95
N LEU A 26 27.11 -7.49 17.70
CA LEU A 26 27.20 -6.07 17.33
C LEU A 26 26.04 -5.22 17.87
N THR A 27 24.88 -5.80 18.15
CA THR A 27 23.68 -5.06 18.57
C THR A 27 23.32 -5.25 20.05
N THR A 28 24.21 -5.88 20.82
CA THR A 28 24.01 -6.15 22.26
C THR A 28 23.64 -4.90 23.05
N ASP A 29 24.31 -3.78 22.77
CA ASP A 29 24.11 -2.51 23.48
C ASP A 29 23.17 -1.53 22.74
N SER A 30 22.45 -2.01 21.72
CA SER A 30 21.53 -1.16 20.98
C SER A 30 20.37 -0.68 21.87
N ALA A 31 20.00 0.59 21.74
CA ALA A 31 18.81 1.12 22.39
C ALA A 31 17.53 0.39 21.89
N VAL A 32 17.54 -0.08 20.64
CA VAL A 32 16.45 -0.83 20.02
C VAL A 32 16.66 -2.34 20.25
N PRO A 33 15.70 -3.07 20.81
CA PRO A 33 15.85 -4.50 21.05
C PRO A 33 15.96 -5.27 19.73
N THR A 34 17.00 -6.11 19.60
CA THR A 34 17.23 -6.96 18.43
C THR A 34 16.97 -8.42 18.72
N ALA A 35 16.69 -9.18 17.65
CA ALA A 35 16.56 -10.63 17.71
C ALA A 35 17.89 -11.32 17.36
N SER A 36 18.31 -12.27 18.19
CA SER A 36 19.54 -13.05 18.00
C SER A 36 19.51 -14.00 16.79
N ALA A 37 18.32 -14.30 16.27
CA ALA A 37 18.10 -15.22 15.14
C ALA A 37 17.61 -14.50 13.88
N ALA A 38 18.00 -13.23 13.67
CA ALA A 38 17.50 -12.38 12.59
C ALA A 38 17.69 -12.92 11.15
N PHE A 39 18.61 -13.87 10.96
CA PHE A 39 18.94 -14.48 9.66
C PHE A 39 18.43 -15.92 9.50
N THR A 40 17.98 -16.55 10.60
CA THR A 40 17.64 -17.99 10.65
C THR A 40 16.19 -18.22 11.04
N SER A 41 15.53 -17.21 11.61
CA SER A 41 14.13 -17.29 12.02
C SER A 41 13.20 -16.60 11.03
N PHE A 42 11.98 -17.10 10.97
CA PHE A 42 10.90 -16.40 10.30
C PHE A 42 10.71 -15.00 10.93
N PRO A 43 10.55 -13.93 10.13
CA PRO A 43 10.23 -13.91 8.70
C PRO A 43 11.42 -13.88 7.73
N ALA A 44 12.66 -13.90 8.21
CA ALA A 44 13.86 -13.92 7.37
C ALA A 44 14.13 -15.32 6.79
N ASN A 45 13.11 -15.95 6.17
CA ASN A 45 13.32 -17.18 5.45
C ASN A 45 14.12 -16.83 4.18
N ALA A 46 15.44 -17.02 4.21
CA ALA A 46 16.38 -16.74 3.10
C ALA A 46 16.10 -17.52 1.80
N ARG A 47 14.94 -18.19 1.71
CA ARG A 47 14.36 -18.74 0.48
C ARG A 47 14.12 -17.67 -0.59
N VAL A 48 14.17 -16.37 -0.24
CA VAL A 48 13.91 -15.26 -1.16
C VAL A 48 15.03 -14.21 -1.14
N GLY A 49 16.21 -14.51 -1.70
CA GLY A 49 17.18 -13.55 -2.28
C GLY A 49 17.74 -12.37 -1.46
N TYR A 50 17.20 -12.06 -0.28
CA TYR A 50 17.60 -10.96 0.60
C TYR A 50 17.08 -11.18 2.04
N VAL A 51 17.65 -10.45 2.99
CA VAL A 51 17.23 -10.34 4.40
C VAL A 51 17.06 -8.85 4.72
N LEU A 52 16.04 -8.50 5.51
CA LEU A 52 15.86 -7.14 6.01
C LEU A 52 16.46 -7.00 7.41
N LEU A 53 17.30 -5.98 7.60
CA LEU A 53 17.88 -5.60 8.89
C LEU A 53 17.73 -4.09 9.08
N SER A 54 17.07 -3.67 10.15
CA SER A 54 16.74 -2.26 10.37
C SER A 54 16.01 -1.71 9.13
N ASP A 55 16.52 -0.67 8.48
CA ASP A 55 16.01 -0.09 7.24
C ASP A 55 16.68 -0.63 5.97
N ARG A 56 17.53 -1.65 6.06
CA ARG A 56 18.34 -2.15 4.96
C ARG A 56 17.92 -3.49 4.41
N VAL A 57 18.10 -3.62 3.10
CA VAL A 57 18.03 -4.88 2.37
C VAL A 57 19.45 -5.43 2.21
N VAL A 58 19.73 -6.57 2.84
CA VAL A 58 20.99 -7.30 2.71
C VAL A 58 20.79 -8.43 1.71
N PRO A 59 21.41 -8.39 0.52
CA PRO A 59 21.24 -9.44 -0.48
C PRO A 59 21.85 -10.76 0.00
N THR A 60 21.15 -11.86 -0.24
CA THR A 60 21.68 -13.20 0.04
C THR A 60 22.22 -13.80 -1.25
N VAL A 61 23.45 -14.30 -1.20
CA VAL A 61 24.11 -14.97 -2.32
C VAL A 61 24.11 -16.48 -2.05
N LYS A 62 23.69 -17.26 -3.04
CA LYS A 62 23.82 -18.72 -2.98
C LYS A 62 25.25 -19.09 -3.41
N THR A 63 26.01 -19.70 -2.52
CA THR A 63 27.37 -20.19 -2.84
C THR A 63 27.29 -21.46 -3.68
N SER A 64 28.41 -21.86 -4.30
CA SER A 64 28.53 -23.11 -5.05
C SER A 64 28.13 -24.36 -4.24
N SER A 65 28.26 -24.31 -2.92
CA SER A 65 27.79 -25.34 -1.97
C SER A 65 26.28 -25.35 -1.72
N SER A 66 25.49 -24.60 -2.49
CA SER A 66 24.04 -24.39 -2.29
C SER A 66 23.64 -23.77 -0.95
N GLN A 67 24.61 -23.26 -0.19
CA GLN A 67 24.38 -22.57 1.07
C GLN A 67 24.16 -21.08 0.84
N TRP A 68 23.20 -20.48 1.55
CA TRP A 68 22.99 -19.04 1.50
C TRP A 68 24.02 -18.32 2.39
N SER A 69 24.60 -17.27 1.84
CA SER A 69 25.58 -16.42 2.50
C SER A 69 25.24 -14.95 2.30
N VAL A 70 25.76 -14.08 3.17
CA VAL A 70 25.58 -12.62 3.09
C VAL A 70 26.94 -11.92 3.14
N PRO A 71 27.10 -10.74 2.54
CA PRO A 71 28.33 -9.97 2.69
C PRO A 71 28.48 -9.49 4.14
N GLU A 72 29.58 -9.83 4.81
CA GLU A 72 29.83 -9.44 6.22
C GLU A 72 29.76 -7.91 6.40
N ILE A 73 30.29 -7.17 5.43
CA ILE A 73 30.30 -5.70 5.45
C ILE A 73 28.90 -5.12 5.54
N GLU A 74 27.91 -5.74 4.88
CA GLU A 74 26.52 -5.29 4.89
C GLU A 74 25.88 -5.50 6.26
N VAL A 75 26.18 -6.62 6.92
CA VAL A 75 25.71 -6.93 8.28
C VAL A 75 26.28 -5.93 9.28
N ARG A 76 27.58 -5.66 9.22
CA ARG A 76 28.26 -4.68 10.10
C ARG A 76 27.70 -3.28 9.91
N ARG A 77 27.47 -2.88 8.66
CA ARG A 77 26.95 -1.55 8.33
C ARG A 77 25.51 -1.38 8.82
N ALA A 78 24.66 -2.40 8.66
CA ALA A 78 23.30 -2.39 9.18
C ALA A 78 23.27 -2.34 10.73
N ALA A 79 24.17 -3.07 11.40
CA ALA A 79 24.27 -3.03 12.86
C ALA A 79 24.73 -1.65 13.37
N ALA A 80 25.72 -1.05 12.72
CA ALA A 80 26.20 0.29 13.06
C ALA A 80 25.10 1.35 12.91
N GLU A 81 24.31 1.29 11.84
CA GLU A 81 23.17 2.19 11.62
C GLU A 81 22.07 2.00 12.66
N LEU A 82 21.78 0.75 13.05
CA LEU A 82 20.82 0.48 14.11
C LEU A 82 21.30 1.00 15.48
N ASN A 83 22.58 0.82 15.80
CA ASN A 83 23.17 1.28 17.07
C ASN A 83 23.21 2.81 17.18
N ALA A 84 23.24 3.52 16.06
CA ALA A 84 23.15 4.97 16.03
C ALA A 84 21.73 5.50 16.33
N VAL A 85 20.73 4.62 16.40
CA VAL A 85 19.35 5.03 16.68
C VAL A 85 19.17 5.28 18.18
N GLU A 86 18.95 6.54 18.52
CA GLU A 86 18.44 6.91 19.83
C GLU A 86 16.94 6.57 19.93
N MET A 87 16.55 5.92 21.02
CA MET A 87 15.16 5.52 21.25
C MET A 87 14.69 5.97 22.64
N ASP A 88 13.83 6.97 22.67
CA ASP A 88 13.00 7.25 23.84
C ASP A 88 11.84 6.25 23.91
N ARG A 89 11.73 5.53 25.03
CA ARG A 89 10.68 4.55 25.28
C ARG A 89 9.32 5.19 25.56
N GLN A 90 9.29 6.47 25.94
CA GLN A 90 8.06 7.19 26.28
C GLN A 90 7.45 7.93 25.07
N ASP A 91 8.23 8.21 24.03
CA ASP A 91 7.72 8.77 22.76
C ASP A 91 6.97 7.71 21.95
N LEU A 92 5.74 7.42 22.41
CA LEU A 92 4.90 6.38 21.87
C LEU A 92 4.03 6.87 20.71
N VAL A 93 3.97 6.07 19.64
CA VAL A 93 3.08 6.28 18.50
C VAL A 93 2.07 5.14 18.43
N ARG A 94 0.80 5.50 18.24
CA ARG A 94 -0.30 4.54 18.14
C ARG A 94 -0.19 3.76 16.84
N ILE A 95 -0.18 2.43 16.92
CA ILE A 95 -0.13 1.51 15.77
C ILE A 95 -1.43 0.70 15.58
N GLY A 96 -2.32 0.67 16.58
CA GLY A 96 -3.66 0.06 16.55
C GLY A 96 -4.78 1.05 16.90
N PRO A 97 -6.07 0.69 16.97
CA PRO A 97 -6.59 -0.65 17.23
C PRO A 97 -6.59 -1.56 16.01
N PHE A 98 -6.32 -2.84 16.21
CA PHE A 98 -6.43 -3.87 15.19
C PHE A 98 -7.80 -4.55 15.35
N ARG A 99 -8.81 -4.14 14.57
CA ARG A 99 -10.10 -4.87 14.53
C ARG A 99 -9.97 -6.07 13.57
N GLY A 100 -10.57 -7.20 13.95
CA GLY A 100 -10.46 -8.48 13.25
C GLY A 100 -10.81 -8.36 11.76
N ALA A 101 -9.80 -8.46 10.91
CA ALA A 101 -9.97 -8.73 9.50
C ALA A 101 -9.92 -10.24 9.27
N PRO A 102 -10.63 -10.78 8.27
CA PRO A 102 -10.72 -12.22 8.06
C PRO A 102 -9.35 -12.84 7.79
N LYS A 103 -9.21 -14.06 8.31
CA LYS A 103 -8.02 -14.92 8.29
C LYS A 103 -7.54 -15.13 6.85
N GLN A 104 -6.56 -14.38 6.38
CA GLN A 104 -5.97 -14.58 5.04
C GLN A 104 -4.77 -15.53 5.17
N GLU A 105 -4.82 -16.66 4.46
CA GLU A 105 -3.77 -17.66 4.44
C GLU A 105 -2.45 -17.08 3.89
N HIS A 106 -1.35 -17.49 4.51
CA HIS A 106 0.01 -17.12 4.11
C HIS A 106 0.31 -17.59 2.68
N THR A 107 0.83 -16.68 1.86
CA THR A 107 1.66 -17.04 0.71
C THR A 107 3.08 -16.56 0.99
N GLU A 108 4.04 -17.48 0.97
CA GLU A 108 5.48 -17.17 1.05
C GLU A 108 5.84 -16.08 0.01
N GLY A 109 6.59 -15.06 0.42
CA GLY A 109 7.03 -13.96 -0.47
C GLY A 109 6.20 -12.67 -0.42
N THR A 110 5.28 -12.52 0.54
CA THR A 110 4.56 -11.25 0.75
C THR A 110 5.46 -10.23 1.47
N PRO A 111 5.53 -8.96 1.01
CA PRO A 111 6.35 -7.92 1.65
C PRO A 111 6.08 -7.76 3.16
N LEU A 112 7.04 -7.20 3.89
CA LEU A 112 7.13 -7.06 5.34
C LEU A 112 5.80 -6.64 5.95
N ARG A 113 5.10 -5.65 5.35
CA ARG A 113 3.75 -5.18 5.74
C ARG A 113 3.59 -5.18 7.27
N TRP A 114 4.53 -4.52 7.94
CA TRP A 114 4.92 -4.90 9.30
C TRP A 114 3.79 -4.74 10.30
N ARG A 115 2.95 -3.70 10.15
CA ARG A 115 1.77 -3.51 11.02
C ARG A 115 0.68 -4.57 10.78
N GLN A 116 0.53 -5.11 9.57
CA GLN A 116 -0.40 -6.22 9.32
C GLN A 116 0.10 -7.49 10.02
N ARG A 117 1.42 -7.73 10.01
CA ARG A 117 2.02 -8.84 10.75
C ARG A 117 1.84 -8.68 12.25
N ILE A 118 2.11 -7.50 12.81
CA ILE A 118 1.85 -7.23 14.23
C ILE A 118 0.35 -7.41 14.56
N ALA A 119 -0.55 -6.90 13.72
CA ALA A 119 -2.00 -7.05 13.91
C ALA A 119 -2.41 -8.53 13.97
N TRP A 120 -1.89 -9.35 13.06
CA TRP A 120 -2.13 -10.79 13.03
C TRP A 120 -1.60 -11.48 14.29
N GLU A 121 -0.34 -11.22 14.63
CA GLU A 121 0.33 -11.80 15.80
C GLU A 121 -0.41 -11.46 17.11
N LEU A 122 -0.96 -10.26 17.21
CA LEU A 122 -1.77 -9.83 18.35
C LEU A 122 -3.19 -10.44 18.36
N GLN A 123 -3.71 -10.85 17.20
CA GLN A 123 -4.98 -11.59 17.11
C GLN A 123 -4.81 -13.04 17.52
N GLU A 124 -3.70 -13.70 17.14
CA GLU A 124 -3.41 -15.08 17.57
C GLU A 124 -3.22 -15.21 19.08
N LEU A 125 -2.76 -14.16 19.76
CA LEU A 125 -2.58 -14.10 21.22
C LEU A 125 -3.90 -14.02 22.02
N GLY A 126 -5.03 -13.74 21.39
CA GLY A 126 -6.33 -13.59 22.06
C GLY A 126 -7.16 -14.88 22.20
N GLY A 127 -6.67 -16.01 21.67
CA GLY A 127 -7.39 -17.30 21.68
C GLY A 127 -7.09 -18.17 22.91
N PRO A 128 -8.05 -19.00 23.37
CA PRO A 128 -7.87 -19.89 24.53
C PRO A 128 -6.86 -21.03 24.30
N GLU A 129 -6.52 -21.35 23.05
CA GLU A 129 -5.50 -22.35 22.72
C GLU A 129 -4.11 -21.71 22.66
N ARG A 130 -3.34 -21.76 23.76
CA ARG A 130 -1.88 -22.06 23.82
C ARG A 130 -1.16 -21.41 25.01
N ALA A 131 -1.52 -21.81 26.22
CA ALA A 131 -0.57 -21.83 27.34
C ALA A 131 0.55 -22.89 27.15
N ALA A 132 0.58 -23.63 26.03
CA ALA A 132 1.49 -24.75 25.77
C ALA A 132 2.46 -24.54 24.59
N ARG A 133 2.57 -23.33 24.01
CA ARG A 133 3.55 -22.99 22.95
C ARG A 133 4.48 -21.83 23.33
N GLU A 134 4.70 -21.60 24.62
CA GLU A 134 5.76 -20.71 25.09
C GLU A 134 7.12 -21.42 24.97
N GLY A 135 7.68 -21.34 23.77
CA GLY A 135 9.00 -21.85 23.46
C GLY A 135 9.24 -21.84 21.96
N ALA A 136 10.16 -20.99 21.51
CA ALA A 136 10.84 -21.07 20.20
C ALA A 136 10.17 -20.49 18.94
N ARG A 137 9.48 -19.34 19.00
CA ARG A 137 9.34 -18.51 17.78
C ARG A 137 9.79 -17.07 18.01
N PRO A 138 10.93 -16.64 17.43
CA PRO A 138 11.36 -15.24 17.49
C PRO A 138 10.38 -14.37 16.70
N TYR A 139 9.76 -13.39 17.36
CA TYR A 139 8.84 -12.46 16.72
C TYR A 139 9.60 -11.19 16.33
N HIS A 140 10.41 -11.28 15.27
CA HIS A 140 11.21 -10.16 14.81
C HIS A 140 10.71 -9.60 13.47
N LEU A 141 10.90 -8.30 13.27
CA LEU A 141 10.64 -7.63 11.99
C LEU A 141 11.88 -6.80 11.66
N ALA A 142 12.48 -7.06 10.49
CA ALA A 142 13.75 -6.44 10.09
C ALA A 142 14.85 -6.53 11.18
N GLY A 143 14.99 -7.70 11.82
CA GLY A 143 15.96 -7.92 12.90
C GLY A 143 15.61 -7.28 14.26
N ILE A 144 14.50 -6.52 14.35
CA ILE A 144 14.02 -5.85 15.58
C ILE A 144 13.04 -6.77 16.32
N ASP A 145 13.28 -6.99 17.61
CA ASP A 145 12.36 -7.66 18.52
C ASP A 145 11.33 -6.67 19.08
N TRP A 146 10.34 -6.36 18.23
CA TRP A 146 9.30 -5.36 18.51
C TRP A 146 8.42 -5.73 19.72
N ARG A 147 8.35 -7.01 20.10
CA ARG A 147 7.52 -7.44 21.24
C ARG A 147 8.04 -6.89 22.57
N ARG A 148 9.35 -6.74 22.73
CA ARG A 148 9.97 -6.25 23.97
C ARG A 148 9.64 -4.79 24.31
N ILE A 149 9.11 -4.04 23.35
CA ILE A 149 8.86 -2.60 23.43
C ILE A 149 7.43 -2.21 23.02
N LEU A 150 6.58 -3.21 22.82
CA LEU A 150 5.16 -2.99 22.54
C LEU A 150 4.44 -2.54 23.82
N VAL A 151 3.75 -1.40 23.74
CA VAL A 151 2.95 -0.87 24.85
C VAL A 151 1.48 -1.04 24.55
N GLN A 152 0.78 -1.70 25.46
CA GLN A 152 -0.68 -1.82 25.44
C GLN A 152 -1.30 -0.73 26.32
N GLN A 153 -2.24 0.05 25.77
CA GLN A 153 -3.07 0.98 26.55
C GLN A 153 -4.54 0.61 26.42
N THR A 154 -5.24 0.54 27.54
CA THR A 154 -6.69 0.34 27.60
C THR A 154 -7.35 1.65 27.98
N ARG A 155 -8.21 2.18 27.10
CA ARG A 155 -9.10 3.29 27.43
C ARG A 155 -10.50 2.70 27.66
N ASP A 156 -11.07 2.95 28.83
CA ASP A 156 -12.45 2.62 29.20
C ASP A 156 -12.84 1.13 29.16
N ARG A 157 -11.90 0.23 29.53
CA ARG A 157 -12.09 -1.23 29.70
C ARG A 157 -12.58 -2.02 28.47
N THR A 158 -12.82 -1.40 27.32
CA THR A 158 -13.44 -2.05 26.14
C THR A 158 -12.56 -2.05 24.88
N ALA A 159 -11.64 -1.09 24.71
CA ALA A 159 -10.78 -0.99 23.53
C ALA A 159 -9.29 -1.07 23.89
N ARG A 160 -8.61 -2.13 23.41
CA ARG A 160 -7.15 -2.25 23.47
C ARG A 160 -6.52 -1.44 22.33
N THR A 161 -5.64 -0.51 22.69
CA THR A 161 -4.80 0.23 21.74
C THR A 161 -3.34 -0.19 21.93
N TRP A 162 -2.63 -0.29 20.81
CA TRP A 162 -1.23 -0.74 20.78
C TRP A 162 -0.34 0.39 20.30
N TRP A 163 0.81 0.51 20.94
CA TRP A 163 1.76 1.60 20.77
C TRP A 163 3.19 1.06 20.69
N LEU A 164 4.04 1.74 19.92
CA LEU A 164 5.48 1.46 19.85
C LEU A 164 6.26 2.78 19.97
N PRO A 165 7.51 2.75 20.47
CA PRO A 165 8.41 3.89 20.39
C PRO A 165 8.54 4.42 18.97
N ARG A 166 8.51 5.74 18.81
CA ARG A 166 8.56 6.40 17.49
C ARG A 166 9.76 5.98 16.67
N ALA A 167 10.93 5.84 17.29
CA ALA A 167 12.15 5.40 16.61
C ALA A 167 11.96 4.03 15.94
N VAL A 168 11.30 3.08 16.61
CA VAL A 168 11.02 1.75 16.07
C VAL A 168 9.99 1.79 14.95
N VAL A 169 8.95 2.62 15.08
CA VAL A 169 7.97 2.81 14.01
C VAL A 169 8.65 3.33 12.74
N ARG A 170 9.57 4.30 12.88
CA ARG A 170 10.36 4.83 11.75
C ARG A 170 11.23 3.76 11.10
N LEU A 171 11.90 2.94 11.90
CA LEU A 171 12.74 1.85 11.40
C LEU A 171 11.93 0.82 10.61
N LEU A 172 10.80 0.37 11.15
CA LEU A 172 9.95 -0.62 10.48
C LEU A 172 9.29 -0.07 9.21
N ASP A 173 8.89 1.21 9.22
CA ASP A 173 8.40 1.90 8.02
C ASP A 173 9.50 2.03 6.95
N ALA A 174 10.73 2.35 7.36
CA ALA A 174 11.88 2.46 6.45
C ALA A 174 12.26 1.10 5.88
N ALA A 175 12.23 0.04 6.69
CA ALA A 175 12.43 -1.35 6.26
C ALA A 175 11.46 -1.75 5.15
N GLU A 176 10.16 -1.51 5.36
CA GLU A 176 9.11 -1.81 4.39
C GLU A 176 9.28 -0.98 3.10
N HIS A 177 9.72 0.27 3.23
CA HIS A 177 10.02 1.12 2.09
C HIS A 177 11.19 0.60 1.26
N SER A 178 12.31 0.27 1.91
CA SER A 178 13.51 -0.28 1.27
C SER A 178 13.23 -1.61 0.58
N GLU A 179 12.45 -2.49 1.21
CA GLU A 179 11.99 -3.74 0.61
C GLU A 179 11.15 -3.50 -0.65
N THR A 180 10.21 -2.54 -0.58
CA THR A 180 9.37 -2.18 -1.73
C THR A 180 10.21 -1.64 -2.89
N GLN A 181 11.22 -0.81 -2.60
CA GLN A 181 12.13 -0.29 -3.61
C GLN A 181 12.95 -1.41 -4.25
N TRP A 182 13.51 -2.30 -3.44
CA TRP A 182 14.29 -3.46 -3.90
C TRP A 182 13.47 -4.38 -4.81
N LEU A 183 12.25 -4.74 -4.39
CA LEU A 183 11.35 -5.57 -5.19
C LEU A 183 10.95 -4.90 -6.51
N ARG A 184 10.78 -3.57 -6.53
CA ARG A 184 10.53 -2.83 -7.78
C ARG A 184 11.74 -2.84 -8.70
N ALA A 185 12.94 -2.60 -8.16
CA ALA A 185 14.18 -2.63 -8.93
C ALA A 185 14.43 -4.01 -9.55
N ALA A 186 14.26 -5.08 -8.77
CA ALA A 186 14.41 -6.45 -9.24
C ALA A 186 13.44 -6.79 -10.40
N ARG A 187 12.18 -6.34 -10.32
CA ARG A 187 11.20 -6.52 -11.41
C ARG A 187 11.58 -5.74 -12.67
N THR A 188 12.07 -4.51 -12.53
CA THR A 188 12.52 -3.71 -13.66
C THR A 188 13.72 -4.36 -14.36
N CYS A 189 14.70 -4.87 -13.61
CA CYS A 189 15.85 -5.58 -14.17
C CYS A 189 15.46 -6.88 -14.89
N GLN A 190 14.50 -7.63 -14.37
CA GLN A 190 13.95 -8.81 -15.06
C GLN A 190 13.22 -8.44 -16.36
N ALA A 191 12.45 -7.36 -16.36
CA ALA A 191 11.78 -6.86 -17.57
C ALA A 191 12.79 -6.37 -18.62
N SER A 192 13.89 -5.74 -18.21
CA SER A 192 14.97 -5.31 -19.12
C SER A 192 15.81 -6.47 -19.66
N ALA A 193 16.02 -7.52 -18.87
CA ALA A 193 16.73 -8.73 -19.33
C ALA A 193 15.94 -9.50 -20.39
N VAL A 194 14.60 -9.47 -20.34
CA VAL A 194 13.74 -10.09 -21.36
C VAL A 194 13.67 -9.27 -22.66
N VAL A 195 14.06 -8.00 -22.64
CA VAL A 195 14.03 -7.10 -23.83
C VAL A 195 15.40 -7.00 -24.53
N THR A 196 16.45 -7.62 -23.97
CA THR A 196 17.82 -7.47 -24.49
C THR A 196 18.42 -8.81 -24.96
N GLU A 197 17.75 -9.50 -25.87
CA GLU A 197 18.44 -10.38 -26.83
C GLU A 197 17.98 -10.00 -28.25
N PRO A 198 18.87 -9.43 -29.07
CA PRO A 198 18.61 -9.27 -30.50
C PRO A 198 19.15 -10.49 -31.25
N PRO A 199 18.33 -11.27 -31.98
CA PRO A 199 18.87 -12.20 -32.95
C PRO A 199 19.11 -11.45 -34.27
N SER A 200 20.37 -11.07 -34.51
CA SER A 200 20.84 -10.77 -35.85
C SER A 200 21.00 -12.09 -36.61
N HIS A 201 20.13 -12.36 -37.59
CA HIS A 201 20.49 -12.54 -39.01
C HIS A 201 19.29 -13.06 -39.82
N HIS A 202 19.03 -12.37 -40.93
CA HIS A 202 18.06 -12.69 -41.95
C HIS A 202 18.15 -14.13 -42.49
N ARG A 203 17.01 -14.83 -42.56
CA ARG A 203 16.61 -15.58 -43.77
C ARG A 203 15.10 -15.88 -43.80
N GLN A 204 14.46 -15.27 -44.80
CA GLN A 204 13.27 -15.68 -45.55
C GLN A 204 11.99 -16.18 -44.85
N ALA A 205 10.90 -15.55 -45.26
CA ALA A 205 9.54 -16.04 -45.13
C ALA A 205 9.39 -17.47 -45.66
N GLN A 206 8.75 -18.33 -44.87
CA GLN A 206 7.82 -19.34 -45.35
C GLN A 206 6.81 -19.66 -44.25
N ALA A 207 5.53 -19.56 -44.63
CA ALA A 207 4.40 -19.98 -43.82
C ALA A 207 4.48 -21.49 -43.58
N LEU A 208 4.25 -21.92 -42.34
CA LEU A 208 3.61 -23.21 -42.00
C LEU A 208 3.34 -23.27 -40.49
N ASP A 209 2.07 -23.02 -40.18
CA ASP A 209 1.25 -23.66 -39.16
C ASP A 209 1.97 -24.51 -38.09
N SER A 210 1.88 -24.08 -36.83
CA SER A 210 1.84 -25.02 -35.70
C SER A 210 1.41 -24.37 -34.38
N ARG A 211 0.18 -24.73 -34.00
CA ARG A 211 -0.27 -25.00 -32.62
C ARG A 211 -0.59 -23.79 -31.74
N GLN A 212 -1.72 -23.18 -32.07
CA GLN A 212 -2.59 -22.49 -31.12
C GLN A 212 -2.92 -23.41 -29.94
N THR A 213 -2.36 -23.10 -28.77
CA THR A 213 -3.02 -23.44 -27.50
C THR A 213 -4.20 -22.50 -27.33
N THR A 214 -5.38 -23.06 -27.55
CA THR A 214 -6.71 -22.51 -27.33
C THR A 214 -6.85 -21.87 -25.95
N SER A 215 -6.89 -20.53 -25.91
CA SER A 215 -7.51 -19.79 -24.81
C SER A 215 -8.98 -19.52 -25.18
N PRO A 216 -9.96 -19.69 -24.28
CA PRO A 216 -11.36 -19.58 -24.64
C PRO A 216 -11.77 -18.12 -24.89
N ASP A 217 -12.36 -17.90 -26.07
CA ASP A 217 -13.24 -16.80 -26.48
C ASP A 217 -12.78 -15.36 -26.19
N CYS A 218 -11.82 -14.90 -26.98
CA CYS A 218 -11.70 -13.47 -27.27
C CYS A 218 -12.87 -13.09 -28.22
N PRO A 219 -13.73 -12.09 -27.91
CA PRO A 219 -14.75 -11.67 -28.86
C PRO A 219 -14.10 -11.07 -30.11
N THR A 220 -14.20 -11.75 -31.25
CA THR A 220 -13.71 -11.30 -32.58
C THR A 220 -14.53 -10.14 -33.18
N GLY A 221 -15.34 -9.46 -32.35
CA GLY A 221 -16.15 -8.31 -32.77
C GLY A 221 -15.47 -6.98 -32.43
N PRO A 222 -15.78 -5.89 -33.14
CA PRO A 222 -15.28 -4.55 -32.80
C PRO A 222 -15.71 -4.20 -31.36
N LEU A 223 -14.73 -3.77 -30.55
CA LEU A 223 -14.98 -3.32 -29.18
C LEU A 223 -15.86 -2.07 -29.20
N ARG A 224 -16.95 -2.06 -28.43
CA ARG A 224 -17.86 -0.91 -28.36
C ARG A 224 -17.43 0.09 -27.29
N PRO A 225 -17.52 1.41 -27.53
CA PRO A 225 -17.34 2.41 -26.48
C PRO A 225 -18.43 2.27 -25.41
N TYR A 226 -18.10 2.59 -24.16
CA TYR A 226 -19.06 2.61 -23.05
C TYR A 226 -19.70 3.99 -22.92
N ASN A 227 -21.03 4.05 -23.04
CA ASN A 227 -21.83 5.27 -23.04
C ASN A 227 -22.72 5.43 -21.79
N GLY A 228 -22.54 4.58 -20.78
CA GLY A 228 -23.29 4.66 -19.51
C GLY A 228 -24.35 3.58 -19.34
N GLU A 229 -24.31 2.50 -20.13
CA GLU A 229 -25.31 1.43 -20.13
C GLU A 229 -25.47 0.72 -18.78
N LEU A 230 -24.50 0.87 -17.87
CA LEU A 230 -24.52 0.26 -16.53
C LEU A 230 -24.68 1.31 -15.42
N GLN A 231 -24.99 2.56 -15.75
CA GLN A 231 -25.12 3.62 -14.78
C GLN A 231 -26.30 3.37 -13.82
N GLY A 232 -26.09 3.64 -12.53
CA GLY A 232 -27.11 3.42 -11.49
C GLY A 232 -27.29 1.97 -11.03
N HIS A 233 -26.63 1.00 -11.68
CA HIS A 233 -26.66 -0.39 -11.23
C HIS A 233 -25.70 -0.63 -10.07
N LEU A 234 -26.14 -1.41 -9.07
CA LEU A 234 -25.27 -1.90 -8.00
C LEU A 234 -24.35 -3.01 -8.51
N TYR A 235 -23.08 -2.92 -8.16
CA TYR A 235 -22.08 -3.92 -8.51
C TYR A 235 -22.43 -5.31 -7.98
N SER A 236 -22.97 -5.41 -6.76
CA SER A 236 -23.40 -6.67 -6.14
C SER A 236 -24.48 -7.40 -6.96
N ALA A 237 -25.36 -6.65 -7.62
CA ALA A 237 -26.42 -7.21 -8.46
C ALA A 237 -25.89 -7.70 -9.82
N LEU A 238 -24.86 -7.04 -10.37
CA LEU A 238 -24.27 -7.39 -11.67
C LEU A 238 -23.20 -8.47 -11.56
N SER A 239 -22.35 -8.42 -10.53
CA SER A 239 -21.30 -9.42 -10.29
C SER A 239 -21.83 -10.84 -10.11
N ARG A 240 -23.05 -11.00 -9.59
CA ARG A 240 -23.73 -12.30 -9.42
C ARG A 240 -24.39 -12.82 -10.70
N LYS A 241 -24.52 -12.01 -11.76
CA LYS A 241 -25.15 -12.44 -13.01
C LYS A 241 -24.17 -13.28 -13.85
N PRO A 242 -24.55 -14.51 -14.25
CA PRO A 242 -23.75 -15.30 -15.17
C PRO A 242 -23.44 -14.55 -16.48
N GLY A 243 -22.24 -14.70 -17.00
CA GLY A 243 -21.82 -14.09 -18.27
C GLY A 243 -21.46 -12.59 -18.20
N THR A 244 -21.43 -11.98 -17.01
CA THR A 244 -21.03 -10.57 -16.85
C THR A 244 -19.60 -10.32 -17.32
N SER A 245 -18.65 -11.22 -17.04
CA SER A 245 -17.27 -11.13 -17.53
C SER A 245 -17.19 -11.10 -19.06
N ARG A 246 -17.95 -11.98 -19.75
CA ARG A 246 -18.03 -12.01 -21.21
C ARG A 246 -18.62 -10.72 -21.78
N LYS A 247 -19.63 -10.15 -21.12
CA LYS A 247 -20.19 -8.84 -21.51
C LYS A 247 -19.17 -7.73 -21.34
N VAL A 248 -18.40 -7.74 -20.24
CA VAL A 248 -17.34 -6.76 -19.93
C VAL A 248 -16.29 -6.71 -21.05
N ALA A 249 -15.84 -7.87 -21.52
CA ALA A 249 -14.84 -8.00 -22.58
C ALA A 249 -15.26 -7.37 -23.93
N GLY A 250 -16.56 -7.10 -24.14
CA GLY A 250 -17.06 -6.46 -25.35
C GLY A 250 -16.90 -4.94 -25.40
N TRP A 251 -16.54 -4.29 -24.28
CA TRP A 251 -16.36 -2.83 -24.23
C TRP A 251 -14.88 -2.43 -24.32
N THR A 252 -14.63 -1.25 -24.88
CA THR A 252 -13.37 -0.53 -24.70
C THR A 252 -13.33 0.11 -23.31
N CYS A 253 -12.14 0.17 -22.70
CA CYS A 253 -11.90 0.80 -21.40
C CYS A 253 -12.44 2.23 -21.37
N ALA A 254 -13.36 2.52 -20.44
CA ALA A 254 -14.02 3.82 -20.33
C ALA A 254 -13.14 4.96 -19.77
N VAL A 255 -11.87 4.69 -19.49
CA VAL A 255 -10.88 5.66 -19.01
C VAL A 255 -9.85 5.97 -20.10
N CYS A 256 -9.11 4.96 -20.57
CA CYS A 256 -8.06 5.19 -21.57
C CYS A 256 -8.55 5.11 -23.02
N CYS A 257 -9.75 4.57 -23.26
CA CYS A 257 -10.36 4.43 -24.59
C CYS A 257 -9.54 3.64 -25.63
N THR A 258 -8.48 2.94 -25.23
CA THR A 258 -7.54 2.24 -26.14
C THR A 258 -7.47 0.73 -25.94
N ALA A 259 -7.73 0.25 -24.72
CA ALA A 259 -7.62 -1.17 -24.38
C ALA A 259 -8.99 -1.81 -24.17
N PRO A 260 -9.16 -3.12 -24.40
CA PRO A 260 -10.37 -3.84 -24.02
C PRO A 260 -10.58 -3.77 -22.49
N ALA A 261 -11.84 -3.65 -22.09
CA ALA A 261 -12.22 -3.74 -20.69
C ALA A 261 -12.11 -5.20 -20.22
N THR A 262 -11.58 -5.39 -19.02
CA THR A 262 -11.42 -6.73 -18.43
C THR A 262 -12.10 -6.84 -17.06
N VAL A 263 -12.44 -5.70 -16.45
CA VAL A 263 -13.07 -5.63 -15.14
C VAL A 263 -14.17 -4.57 -15.11
N LEU A 264 -15.12 -4.76 -14.21
CA LEU A 264 -16.18 -3.79 -13.95
C LEU A 264 -15.81 -3.00 -12.70
N ASP A 265 -15.46 -1.72 -12.88
CA ASP A 265 -15.14 -0.83 -11.76
C ASP A 265 -16.40 -0.36 -11.04
N HIS A 266 -16.28 -0.13 -9.73
CA HIS A 266 -17.39 0.31 -8.89
C HIS A 266 -16.92 1.23 -7.77
N CYS A 267 -17.85 2.02 -7.26
CA CYS A 267 -17.60 2.86 -6.10
C CYS A 267 -17.63 2.01 -4.82
N HIS A 268 -16.53 1.99 -4.08
CA HIS A 268 -16.46 1.25 -2.81
C HIS A 268 -17.23 1.93 -1.67
N GLU A 269 -17.65 3.18 -1.82
CA GLU A 269 -18.49 3.89 -0.83
C GLU A 269 -19.98 3.66 -1.07
N HIS A 270 -20.44 3.74 -2.32
CA HIS A 270 -21.86 3.67 -2.67
C HIS A 270 -22.29 2.35 -3.34
N GLY A 271 -21.33 1.50 -3.74
CA GLY A 271 -21.59 0.20 -4.37
C GLY A 271 -22.03 0.26 -5.84
N TYR A 272 -22.22 1.45 -6.43
CA TYR A 272 -22.62 1.61 -7.83
C TYR A 272 -21.47 1.31 -8.79
N VAL A 273 -21.81 0.63 -9.88
CA VAL A 273 -20.91 0.47 -11.02
C VAL A 273 -20.60 1.84 -11.62
N ARG A 274 -19.32 2.04 -11.95
CA ARG A 274 -18.88 3.22 -12.69
C ARG A 274 -18.81 2.92 -14.17
N ALA A 275 -17.95 1.99 -14.57
CA ALA A 275 -17.77 1.60 -15.96
C ALA A 275 -16.94 0.30 -16.12
N PRO A 276 -17.01 -0.37 -17.28
CA PRO A 276 -16.00 -1.33 -17.71
C PRO A 276 -14.65 -0.63 -17.95
N VAL A 277 -13.58 -1.20 -17.39
CA VAL A 277 -12.22 -0.65 -17.52
C VAL A 277 -11.21 -1.76 -17.78
N CYS A 278 -10.06 -1.42 -18.35
CA CYS A 278 -8.95 -2.36 -18.48
C CYS A 278 -8.26 -2.57 -17.13
N HIS A 279 -7.55 -3.69 -16.99
CA HIS A 279 -6.82 -4.04 -15.76
C HIS A 279 -5.84 -2.95 -15.32
N SER A 280 -5.14 -2.31 -16.27
CA SER A 280 -4.15 -1.25 -15.98
C SER A 280 -4.81 -0.02 -15.35
N CYS A 281 -5.87 0.52 -15.95
CA CYS A 281 -6.63 1.63 -15.38
C CYS A 281 -7.22 1.25 -14.02
N ASN A 282 -7.80 0.06 -13.89
CA ASN A 282 -8.36 -0.38 -12.61
C ASN A 282 -7.30 -0.44 -11.49
N THR A 283 -6.10 -0.94 -11.80
CA THR A 283 -4.99 -1.00 -10.84
C THR A 283 -4.46 0.40 -10.53
N GLN A 284 -4.43 1.30 -11.51
CA GLN A 284 -4.03 2.71 -11.32
C GLN A 284 -5.00 3.48 -10.41
N GLU A 285 -6.30 3.15 -10.45
CA GLU A 285 -7.33 3.79 -9.63
C GLU A 285 -7.21 3.43 -8.15
N ARG A 286 -6.76 2.21 -7.83
CA ARG A 286 -6.84 1.67 -6.46
C ARG A 286 -6.02 2.52 -5.48
N PRO A 287 -6.63 3.00 -4.38
CA PRO A 287 -5.87 3.62 -3.31
C PRO A 287 -4.85 2.64 -2.72
N ASP A 288 -3.63 3.12 -2.45
CA ASP A 288 -2.59 2.36 -1.78
C ASP A 288 -2.89 2.30 -0.26
N HIS A 289 -3.88 1.49 0.11
CA HIS A 289 -4.27 1.29 1.51
C HIS A 289 -3.12 0.68 2.32
N LEU A 290 -2.73 1.39 3.38
CA LEU A 290 -1.89 0.84 4.45
C LEU A 290 -2.77 0.15 5.49
N TYR A 291 -3.90 0.80 5.84
CA TYR A 291 -4.96 0.30 6.72
C TYR A 291 -6.34 0.61 6.16
N SER A 292 -7.38 0.13 6.84
CA SER A 292 -8.77 0.44 6.50
C SER A 292 -9.06 1.94 6.50
N ASN A 293 -8.31 2.74 7.25
CA ASN A 293 -8.51 4.19 7.38
C ASN A 293 -7.25 5.01 7.00
N ASP A 294 -6.34 4.43 6.22
CA ASP A 294 -5.05 5.03 5.92
C ASP A 294 -4.58 4.66 4.52
N ILE A 295 -4.14 5.66 3.76
CA ILE A 295 -3.58 5.50 2.42
C ILE A 295 -2.24 6.19 2.28
N ARG A 296 -1.37 5.56 1.50
CA ARG A 296 -0.19 6.17 0.93
C ARG A 296 -0.56 6.93 -0.34
N VAL A 297 -0.14 8.17 -0.46
CA VAL A 297 -0.34 8.97 -1.68
C VAL A 297 0.89 8.85 -2.55
N ALA A 298 0.93 7.78 -3.35
CA ALA A 298 2.03 7.49 -4.25
C ALA A 298 1.96 8.30 -5.55
N ASN A 299 3.03 8.21 -6.36
CA ASN A 299 3.16 8.94 -7.62
C ASN A 299 2.07 8.63 -8.66
N HIS A 300 1.31 7.53 -8.49
CA HIS A 300 0.23 7.18 -9.39
C HIS A 300 -0.90 8.23 -9.36
N TYR A 301 -1.10 8.93 -8.22
CA TYR A 301 -2.03 10.05 -8.07
C TYR A 301 -1.67 11.27 -8.93
N THR A 302 -0.42 11.41 -9.38
CA THR A 302 -0.06 12.43 -10.38
C THR A 302 -0.83 12.24 -11.68
N ARG A 303 -1.06 10.98 -12.09
CA ARG A 303 -1.90 10.73 -13.27
C ARG A 303 -3.37 11.03 -13.02
N LEU A 304 -3.84 10.78 -11.80
CA LEU A 304 -5.24 10.93 -11.42
C LEU A 304 -5.66 12.40 -11.22
N PHE A 305 -4.77 13.23 -10.67
CA PHE A 305 -5.08 14.63 -10.31
C PHE A 305 -4.28 15.68 -11.09
N ASN A 306 -3.40 15.27 -12.01
CA ASN A 306 -2.69 16.21 -12.89
C ASN A 306 -2.85 15.87 -14.38
N THR A 307 -2.34 14.73 -14.86
CA THR A 307 -2.25 14.51 -16.32
C THR A 307 -3.54 14.02 -16.99
N HIS A 308 -4.36 13.23 -16.30
CA HIS A 308 -5.62 12.67 -16.84
C HIS A 308 -6.83 13.04 -15.97
N THR A 309 -6.76 14.19 -15.31
CA THR A 309 -7.70 14.60 -14.27
C THR A 309 -9.15 14.60 -14.73
N ALA A 310 -9.44 15.17 -15.90
CA ALA A 310 -10.81 15.24 -16.41
C ALA A 310 -11.42 13.85 -16.65
N ASP A 311 -10.63 12.89 -17.15
CA ASP A 311 -11.11 11.53 -17.44
C ASP A 311 -11.38 10.75 -16.15
N TRP A 312 -10.52 10.91 -15.14
CA TRP A 312 -10.71 10.31 -13.83
C TRP A 312 -11.87 10.92 -13.05
N LEU A 313 -12.04 12.24 -13.09
CA LEU A 313 -13.18 12.92 -12.48
C LEU A 313 -14.49 12.49 -13.13
N ARG A 314 -14.54 12.44 -14.46
CA ARG A 314 -15.70 11.91 -15.20
C ARG A 314 -15.99 10.47 -14.79
N HIS A 315 -14.95 9.64 -14.66
CA HIS A 315 -15.08 8.25 -14.25
C HIS A 315 -15.63 8.09 -12.82
N TRP A 316 -15.06 8.78 -11.84
CA TRP A 316 -15.52 8.73 -10.45
C TRP A 316 -16.96 9.25 -10.29
N HIS A 317 -17.33 10.31 -11.00
CA HIS A 317 -18.67 10.89 -11.00
C HIS A 317 -19.70 10.10 -11.84
N ARG A 318 -19.35 8.97 -12.44
CA ARG A 318 -20.34 8.01 -12.94
C ARG A 318 -21.16 7.39 -11.80
N CYS A 319 -20.59 7.34 -10.59
CA CYS A 319 -21.30 6.95 -9.39
C CYS A 319 -22.35 8.02 -9.00
N PRO A 320 -23.65 7.70 -8.94
CA PRO A 320 -24.69 8.66 -8.58
C PRO A 320 -24.47 9.33 -7.22
N GLY A 321 -24.02 8.58 -6.20
CA GLY A 321 -23.76 9.13 -4.87
C GLY A 321 -22.64 10.17 -4.83
N CYS A 322 -21.48 9.86 -5.45
CA CYS A 322 -20.36 10.81 -5.60
C CYS A 322 -20.80 12.07 -6.38
N ARG A 323 -21.59 11.87 -7.45
CA ARG A 323 -22.11 12.95 -8.28
C ARG A 323 -23.08 13.86 -7.53
N ALA A 324 -24.03 13.29 -6.80
CA ALA A 324 -25.01 14.06 -6.02
C ALA A 324 -24.34 14.89 -4.92
N ARG A 325 -23.28 14.36 -4.31
CA ARG A 325 -22.51 15.05 -3.26
C ARG A 325 -21.39 15.95 -3.80
N THR A 326 -21.21 16.04 -5.11
CA THR A 326 -20.11 16.79 -5.75
C THR A 326 -18.75 16.48 -5.12
N THR A 327 -18.51 15.19 -4.83
CA THR A 327 -17.33 14.74 -4.08
C THR A 327 -16.81 13.38 -4.57
N LEU A 328 -15.64 12.99 -4.09
CA LEU A 328 -15.01 11.71 -4.35
C LEU A 328 -15.28 10.71 -3.22
N PRO A 329 -15.13 9.40 -3.47
CA PRO A 329 -15.04 8.43 -2.38
C PRO A 329 -13.95 8.83 -1.39
N LEU A 330 -14.17 8.55 -0.10
CA LEU A 330 -13.28 9.05 0.97
C LEU A 330 -11.78 8.85 0.72
N PRO A 331 -11.26 7.69 0.28
CA PRO A 331 -9.83 7.52 0.03
C PRO A 331 -9.31 8.45 -1.08
N HIS A 332 -10.10 8.70 -2.12
CA HIS A 332 -9.71 9.60 -3.21
C HIS A 332 -9.79 11.06 -2.81
N LEU A 333 -10.80 11.43 -2.02
CA LEU A 333 -10.86 12.77 -1.43
C LEU A 333 -9.65 13.00 -0.50
N ALA A 334 -9.32 12.02 0.34
CA ALA A 334 -8.15 12.08 1.22
C ALA A 334 -6.84 12.25 0.42
N ALA A 335 -6.65 11.45 -0.63
CA ALA A 335 -5.47 11.56 -1.49
C ALA A 335 -5.41 12.92 -2.20
N TRP A 336 -6.54 13.42 -2.71
CA TRP A 336 -6.66 14.74 -3.30
C TRP A 336 -6.31 15.84 -2.29
N THR A 337 -6.80 15.75 -1.05
CA THR A 337 -6.51 16.73 0.01
C THR A 337 -5.00 16.80 0.25
N ALA A 338 -4.31 15.67 0.37
CA ALA A 338 -2.86 15.67 0.56
C ALA A 338 -2.09 16.14 -0.68
N PHE A 339 -2.50 15.71 -1.88
CA PHE A 339 -1.76 15.92 -3.11
C PHE A 339 -1.94 17.34 -3.68
N ILE A 340 -3.15 17.89 -3.58
CA ILE A 340 -3.54 19.19 -4.12
C ILE A 340 -3.70 20.21 -2.99
N ALA A 341 -4.65 20.03 -2.08
CA ALA A 341 -5.02 21.07 -1.11
C ALA A 341 -3.89 21.38 -0.11
N CYS A 342 -3.11 20.38 0.29
CA CYS A 342 -1.98 20.53 1.22
C CYS A 342 -0.62 20.61 0.50
N ARG A 343 -0.61 20.80 -0.84
CA ARG A 343 0.64 20.79 -1.63
C ARG A 343 1.67 21.81 -1.13
N SER A 344 1.22 23.01 -0.76
CA SER A 344 2.07 24.10 -0.25
C SER A 344 2.69 23.79 1.12
N LEU A 345 2.07 22.90 1.90
CA LEU A 345 2.56 22.49 3.22
C LEU A 345 3.64 21.41 3.12
N ARG A 346 3.82 20.79 1.95
CA ARG A 346 4.78 19.70 1.77
C ARG A 346 6.21 20.23 1.89
N PRO A 347 7.05 19.67 2.79
CA PRO A 347 8.41 20.15 2.95
C PRO A 347 9.22 19.87 1.66
N THR A 348 10.16 20.77 1.36
CA THR A 348 11.01 20.66 0.18
C THR A 348 12.48 20.73 0.56
N HIS A 349 13.29 19.84 -0.01
CA HIS A 349 14.73 19.76 0.23
C HIS A 349 15.50 20.05 -1.06
N ARG A 350 16.73 20.57 -0.92
CA ARG A 350 17.65 20.69 -2.07
C ARG A 350 17.99 19.30 -2.58
N ALA A 351 17.95 19.12 -3.90
CA ALA A 351 18.39 17.88 -4.51
C ALA A 351 19.90 17.69 -4.26
N PRO A 352 20.38 16.49 -3.88
CA PRO A 352 21.80 16.23 -3.60
C PRO A 352 22.77 16.59 -4.75
N HIS A 353 22.27 16.69 -5.98
CA HIS A 353 23.05 16.95 -7.20
C HIS A 353 22.49 18.06 -8.09
N GLY A 354 21.63 18.96 -7.57
CA GLY A 354 20.97 19.99 -8.38
C GLY A 354 21.10 21.39 -7.78
N SER A 355 21.78 22.30 -8.48
CA SER A 355 22.12 23.63 -7.98
C SER A 355 20.95 24.64 -7.91
N ARG A 356 19.73 24.32 -8.39
CA ARG A 356 18.63 25.31 -8.44
C ARG A 356 17.22 24.83 -8.07
N GLY A 357 17.01 23.57 -7.67
CA GLY A 357 15.66 23.05 -7.42
C GLY A 357 15.45 22.50 -6.00
N ARG A 358 14.48 23.05 -5.26
CA ARG A 358 13.91 22.37 -4.08
C ARG A 358 12.86 21.38 -4.55
N LYS A 359 12.94 20.12 -4.14
CA LYS A 359 11.98 19.07 -4.47
C LYS A 359 11.19 18.67 -3.23
N PRO A 360 9.88 18.34 -3.37
CA PRO A 360 9.11 17.78 -2.26
C PRO A 360 9.81 16.54 -1.67
N CYS A 361 10.04 16.52 -0.36
CA CYS A 361 10.59 15.35 0.33
C CYS A 361 9.48 14.37 0.75
N GLY A 362 9.93 13.18 1.12
CA GLY A 362 9.12 12.18 1.79
C GLY A 362 7.93 11.67 0.97
N VAL A 363 7.16 10.81 1.58
CA VAL A 363 5.97 10.17 1.02
C VAL A 363 4.76 10.75 1.73
N LEU A 364 3.79 11.26 0.98
CA LEU A 364 2.53 11.72 1.55
C LEU A 364 1.71 10.51 2.03
N ARG A 365 1.13 10.64 3.23
CA ARG A 365 0.20 9.69 3.82
C ARG A 365 -1.02 10.43 4.35
N VAL A 366 -2.18 9.81 4.24
CA VAL A 366 -3.40 10.36 4.83
C VAL A 366 -4.12 9.27 5.60
N SER A 367 -4.36 9.56 6.87
CA SER A 367 -5.21 8.74 7.73
C SER A 367 -6.48 9.51 8.10
N TRP A 368 -7.55 8.81 8.45
CA TRP A 368 -8.77 9.47 8.94
C TRP A 368 -9.32 8.80 10.19
N THR A 369 -9.95 9.62 11.03
CA THR A 369 -10.81 9.15 12.13
C THR A 369 -12.27 9.22 11.70
N GLY A 370 -13.14 8.40 12.28
CA GLY A 370 -14.54 8.25 11.84
C GLY A 370 -14.77 7.02 10.96
N SER A 371 -15.92 6.95 10.29
CA SER A 371 -16.35 5.79 9.50
C SER A 371 -16.48 6.14 8.02
N HIS A 372 -16.07 5.20 7.15
CA HIS A 372 -16.37 5.24 5.72
C HIS A 372 -17.85 5.33 5.39
N SER A 373 -18.70 4.81 6.27
CA SER A 373 -20.16 4.84 6.11
C SER A 373 -20.77 6.18 6.51
N ALA A 374 -20.02 7.03 7.23
CA ALA A 374 -20.43 8.36 7.68
C ALA A 374 -19.29 9.38 7.47
N PRO A 375 -18.85 9.59 6.21
CA PRO A 375 -17.63 10.34 5.91
C PRO A 375 -17.71 11.80 6.37
N GLY A 376 -18.90 12.37 6.51
CA GLY A 376 -19.11 13.74 7.02
C GLY A 376 -18.57 14.01 8.44
N SER A 377 -18.33 12.96 9.23
CA SER A 377 -17.72 13.04 10.56
C SER A 377 -16.19 12.89 10.55
N CYS A 378 -15.60 12.59 9.39
CA CYS A 378 -14.20 12.24 9.31
C CYS A 378 -13.28 13.45 9.46
N LEU A 379 -12.17 13.25 10.16
CA LEU A 379 -11.04 14.17 10.19
C LEU A 379 -9.85 13.54 9.48
N LEU A 380 -9.45 14.14 8.36
CA LEU A 380 -8.30 13.72 7.56
C LEU A 380 -7.02 14.27 8.19
N THR A 381 -6.05 13.41 8.49
CA THR A 381 -4.72 13.79 8.96
C THR A 381 -3.72 13.54 7.86
N VAL A 382 -3.23 14.62 7.25
CA VAL A 382 -2.20 14.58 6.21
C VAL A 382 -0.84 14.61 6.86
N ALA A 383 0.01 13.65 6.52
CA ALA A 383 1.37 13.55 7.00
C ALA A 383 2.37 13.31 5.86
N VAL A 384 3.64 13.61 6.12
CA VAL A 384 4.76 13.20 5.27
C VAL A 384 5.64 12.26 6.07
N ASP A 385 5.83 11.06 5.54
CA ASP A 385 6.76 10.06 6.06
C ASP A 385 8.10 10.16 5.32
N PHE A 386 9.20 9.71 5.91
CA PHE A 386 10.54 9.67 5.28
C PHE A 386 11.09 11.03 4.81
N CYS A 387 10.69 12.14 5.43
CA CYS A 387 11.36 13.40 5.12
C CYS A 387 12.76 13.43 5.78
N PRO A 388 13.84 13.79 5.06
CA PRO A 388 15.21 13.82 5.60
C PRO A 388 15.41 14.76 6.80
N SER A 389 14.50 15.71 7.01
CA SER A 389 14.46 16.54 8.22
C SER A 389 13.99 15.77 9.47
N GLY A 390 13.61 14.49 9.35
CA GLY A 390 13.42 13.59 10.48
C GLY A 390 12.03 13.58 11.12
N GLU A 391 10.92 13.62 10.37
CA GLU A 391 9.56 13.52 10.95
C GLU A 391 8.54 12.74 10.10
N HIS A 392 7.59 12.07 10.79
CA HIS A 392 6.20 11.89 10.34
C HIS A 392 5.48 13.22 10.59
N ARG A 393 5.80 14.26 9.83
CA ARG A 393 5.27 15.59 10.10
C ARG A 393 3.80 15.59 9.71
N VAL A 394 2.92 15.79 10.69
CA VAL A 394 1.52 16.12 10.40
C VAL A 394 1.54 17.49 9.73
N LEU A 395 1.18 17.53 8.45
CA LEU A 395 1.10 18.77 7.68
C LEU A 395 -0.19 19.52 8.00
N ALA A 396 -1.30 18.78 8.10
CA ALA A 396 -2.61 19.34 8.35
C ALA A 396 -3.56 18.32 8.94
N ARG A 397 -4.56 18.81 9.66
CA ARG A 397 -5.79 18.08 10.01
C ARG A 397 -6.95 18.81 9.35
N VAL A 398 -7.64 18.15 8.44
CA VAL A 398 -8.68 18.75 7.58
C VAL A 398 -9.98 17.98 7.81
N PRO A 399 -11.04 18.62 8.34
CA PRO A 399 -12.36 18.01 8.41
C PRO A 399 -12.87 17.62 7.02
N TYR A 400 -13.63 16.54 6.92
CA TYR A 400 -14.18 16.08 5.64
C TYR A 400 -15.00 17.15 4.93
N ARG A 401 -15.82 17.91 5.66
CA ARG A 401 -16.64 18.99 5.07
C ARG A 401 -15.78 20.04 4.39
N GLU A 402 -14.73 20.50 5.07
CA GLU A 402 -13.76 21.45 4.51
C GLU A 402 -13.05 20.87 3.27
N ALA A 403 -12.64 19.59 3.34
CA ALA A 403 -12.02 18.93 2.20
C ALA A 403 -12.98 18.82 1.00
N ALA A 404 -14.24 18.48 1.25
CA ALA A 404 -15.27 18.34 0.22
C ALA A 404 -15.61 19.70 -0.41
N GLU A 405 -15.76 20.76 0.37
CA GLU A 405 -16.01 22.12 -0.13
C GLU A 405 -14.86 22.60 -1.02
N ARG A 406 -13.61 22.47 -0.56
CA ARG A 406 -12.44 22.82 -1.37
C ARG A 406 -12.35 21.97 -2.64
N PHE A 407 -12.71 20.69 -2.56
CA PHE A 407 -12.76 19.83 -3.73
C PHE A 407 -13.82 20.28 -4.72
N SER A 408 -15.03 20.64 -4.28
CA SER A 408 -16.09 21.12 -5.16
C SER A 408 -15.70 22.40 -5.90
N THR A 409 -15.03 23.35 -5.23
CA THR A 409 -14.46 24.55 -5.89
C THR A 409 -13.43 24.15 -6.95
N TRP A 410 -12.46 23.32 -6.57
CA TRP A 410 -11.42 22.86 -7.48
C TRP A 410 -11.98 22.05 -8.67
N LEU A 411 -13.05 21.27 -8.46
CA LEU A 411 -13.75 20.52 -9.49
C LEU A 411 -14.39 21.45 -10.52
N ALA A 412 -15.03 22.54 -10.07
CA ALA A 412 -15.63 23.54 -10.95
C ALA A 412 -14.58 24.22 -11.85
N GLU A 413 -13.39 24.49 -11.31
CA GLU A 413 -12.28 25.07 -12.07
C GLU A 413 -11.62 24.05 -13.01
N THR A 414 -11.41 22.81 -12.55
CA THR A 414 -10.59 21.82 -13.25
C THR A 414 -11.40 21.03 -14.29
N ALA A 415 -12.68 20.79 -14.04
CA ALA A 415 -13.56 20.01 -14.90
C ALA A 415 -15.00 20.56 -14.85
N PRO A 416 -15.25 21.76 -15.42
CA PRO A 416 -16.55 22.44 -15.31
C PRO A 416 -17.71 21.61 -15.84
N ALA A 417 -17.50 20.81 -16.89
CA ALA A 417 -18.52 19.90 -17.41
C ALA A 417 -18.90 18.78 -16.41
N VAL A 418 -17.94 18.29 -15.62
CA VAL A 418 -18.21 17.29 -14.57
C VAL A 418 -18.89 17.96 -13.37
N ALA A 419 -18.44 19.16 -13.00
CA ALA A 419 -19.05 19.96 -11.94
C ALA A 419 -20.51 20.31 -12.26
N ALA A 420 -20.80 20.75 -13.48
CA ALA A 420 -22.15 21.09 -13.94
C ALA A 420 -23.09 19.87 -14.01
N ALA A 421 -22.52 18.67 -14.19
CA ALA A 421 -23.27 17.41 -14.12
C ALA A 421 -23.43 16.88 -12.68
N ALA A 422 -22.70 17.46 -11.70
CA ALA A 422 -22.77 17.12 -10.29
C ALA A 422 -23.69 18.10 -9.53
N GLY A 423 -24.19 17.69 -8.36
CA GLY A 423 -24.99 18.57 -7.50
C GLY A 423 -26.16 17.88 -6.79
N PRO A 424 -26.58 18.39 -5.62
CA PRO A 424 -27.62 17.80 -4.78
C PRO A 424 -29.03 17.88 -5.41
N ASP A 425 -29.27 18.89 -6.26
CA ASP A 425 -30.57 19.14 -6.88
C ASP A 425 -30.82 18.29 -8.14
N ARG A 426 -29.82 17.52 -8.59
CA ARG A 426 -29.97 16.59 -9.73
C ARG A 426 -30.31 15.19 -9.22
N LEU A 427 -31.61 14.93 -9.11
CA LEU A 427 -32.17 13.62 -8.76
C LEU A 427 -32.14 12.60 -9.92
N ASP A 428 -31.64 12.98 -11.10
CA ASP A 428 -31.57 12.10 -12.27
C ASP A 428 -30.76 10.83 -11.97
N GLY A 429 -31.45 9.70 -11.85
CA GLY A 429 -30.87 8.38 -11.60
C GLY A 429 -30.81 7.93 -10.14
N LEU A 430 -31.40 8.68 -9.20
CA LEU A 430 -31.75 8.09 -7.91
C LEU A 430 -32.95 7.13 -8.10
N PRO A 431 -32.95 5.94 -7.49
CA PRO A 431 -34.10 5.05 -7.60
C PRO A 431 -35.35 5.76 -7.08
N ALA A 432 -36.40 5.84 -7.92
CA ALA A 432 -37.68 6.49 -7.60
C ALA A 432 -38.37 5.91 -6.34
N ARG A 433 -37.92 4.75 -5.88
CA ARG A 433 -38.30 4.17 -4.58
C ARG A 433 -37.11 4.26 -3.64
N PHE A 434 -37.21 5.11 -2.64
CA PHE A 434 -36.49 4.91 -1.39
C PHE A 434 -36.81 3.49 -0.92
N ARG A 435 -35.79 2.62 -0.80
CA ARG A 435 -35.99 1.43 0.04
C ARG A 435 -36.14 1.96 1.45
N PRO A 436 -37.26 1.70 2.16
CA PRO A 436 -37.28 1.91 3.58
C PRO A 436 -36.09 1.14 4.15
N VAL A 437 -35.32 1.78 5.02
CA VAL A 437 -34.56 1.02 5.99
C VAL A 437 -35.63 0.25 6.75
N ILE A 438 -35.82 -1.04 6.43
CA ILE A 438 -36.62 -1.91 7.26
C ILE A 438 -35.76 -2.03 8.51
N ALA A 439 -36.07 -1.21 9.51
CA ALA A 439 -35.56 -1.42 10.85
C ALA A 439 -35.91 -2.86 11.20
N ASP A 440 -34.89 -3.67 11.49
CA ASP A 440 -35.10 -4.96 12.10
C ASP A 440 -35.69 -4.69 13.48
N THR A 441 -37.01 -4.71 13.55
CA THR A 441 -37.79 -4.43 14.77
C THR A 441 -37.71 -5.58 15.77
N SER A 442 -36.94 -6.63 15.47
CA SER A 442 -36.78 -7.81 16.31
C SER A 442 -35.41 -7.92 17.03
N GLY A 443 -34.49 -6.97 16.81
CA GLY A 443 -33.18 -6.96 17.46
C GLY A 443 -32.98 -5.78 18.40
N GLU A 444 -32.23 -5.99 19.50
CA GLU A 444 -31.82 -4.99 20.50
C GLU A 444 -31.04 -3.76 19.95
N GLY A 445 -30.90 -3.61 18.64
CA GLY A 445 -30.18 -2.53 17.95
C GLY A 445 -30.93 -1.19 17.83
N LEU A 446 -32.11 -1.04 18.44
CA LEU A 446 -32.90 0.21 18.41
C LEU A 446 -32.26 1.39 19.18
N ALA A 447 -31.23 1.14 20.00
CA ALA A 447 -30.53 2.19 20.74
C ALA A 447 -29.48 2.97 19.90
N LEU A 448 -29.31 2.64 18.61
CA LEU A 448 -28.26 3.20 17.75
C LEU A 448 -28.79 3.97 16.53
N PHE A 449 -30.09 4.25 16.46
CA PHE A 449 -30.69 5.10 15.43
C PHE A 449 -31.03 6.49 15.95
#